data_AF-A0AAV3L0X6-F1
#
_entry.id   AF-A0AAV3L0X6-F1
#
_cell.length_a   1.000
_cell.length_b   1.000
_cell.length_c   1.000
_cell.angle_alpha   90.00
_cell.angle_beta   90.00
_cell.angle_gamma   90.00
#
_symmetry.space_group_name_H-M   'P 1'
#
loop_
_entity.id
_entity.type
_entity.pdbx_description
1 polymer ?
#
loop_
_entity_poly.entity_id
_entity_poly.type
_entity_poly.pdbx_seq_one_letter_code
_entity_poly.pdbx_strand_id
1 'polypeptide(L)'
;MAMIKIRTSITGTEYWDSEKKKTVVVPKGQEPKFDTSEQTDMTVVSKAIVGDGVLFKSGEEIHLSGEELDSDGNTAADFDGEKVTDDQFDGTTDELEDMTAKELRAYAKKHGIDIPGAVRAKGDIIHLIREAE
;
A
#
# COMPACT_ATOMS: atom_id res chain seq x y z
N MET A 1 6.27 -11.56 23.85
CA MET A 1 7.04 -11.74 22.61
C MET A 1 6.15 -12.29 21.51
N ALA A 2 6.02 -11.60 20.38
CA ALA A 2 5.41 -12.16 19.17
C ALA A 2 6.48 -12.20 18.07
N MET A 3 6.91 -13.42 17.73
CA MET A 3 7.86 -13.65 16.63
C MET A 3 7.07 -13.95 15.37
N ILE A 4 7.29 -13.14 14.34
CA ILE A 4 6.58 -13.25 13.06
C ILE A 4 7.50 -13.96 12.06
N LYS A 5 7.05 -15.08 11.50
CA LYS A 5 7.78 -15.79 10.46
C LYS A 5 7.87 -14.94 9.19
N ILE A 6 9.07 -14.63 8.73
CA ILE A 6 9.27 -13.81 7.51
C ILE A 6 9.65 -14.66 6.29
N ARG A 7 10.43 -15.73 6.48
CA ARG A 7 10.84 -16.63 5.39
C ARG A 7 11.30 -17.99 5.91
N THR A 8 11.08 -19.04 5.12
CA THR A 8 11.72 -20.36 5.30
C THR A 8 12.59 -20.69 4.08
N SER A 9 13.76 -21.28 4.32
CA SER A 9 14.74 -21.72 3.32
C SER A 9 15.28 -23.11 3.65
N ILE A 10 16.09 -23.68 2.75
CA ILE A 10 16.79 -24.96 2.99
C ILE A 10 17.72 -24.92 4.20
N THR A 11 18.21 -23.74 4.56
CA THR A 11 19.15 -23.50 5.68
C THR A 11 18.45 -23.28 7.03
N GLY A 12 17.19 -22.86 7.04
CA GLY A 12 16.47 -22.51 8.27
C GLY A 12 15.28 -21.57 8.03
N THR A 13 14.68 -21.12 9.13
CA THR A 13 13.56 -20.17 9.13
C THR A 13 13.99 -18.87 9.80
N GLU A 14 13.67 -17.76 9.14
CA GLU A 14 13.91 -16.41 9.63
C GLU A 14 12.62 -15.86 10.24
N TYR A 15 12.77 -15.23 11.40
CA TYR A 15 11.68 -14.61 12.16
C TYR A 15 12.02 -13.16 12.46
N TRP A 16 11.01 -12.30 12.49
CA TRP A 16 11.10 -10.93 12.96
C TRP A 16 10.69 -10.86 14.43
N ASP A 17 11.62 -10.39 15.28
CA ASP A 17 11.37 -10.05 16.67
C ASP A 17 10.87 -8.60 16.74
N SER A 18 9.56 -8.42 16.93
CA SER A 18 8.93 -7.10 16.99
C SER A 18 9.35 -6.28 18.22
N GLU A 19 9.75 -6.95 19.29
CA GLU A 19 10.14 -6.33 20.55
C GLU A 19 11.58 -5.83 20.48
N LYS A 20 12.49 -6.64 19.93
CA LYS A 20 13.90 -6.29 19.76
C LYS A 20 14.21 -5.62 18.42
N LYS A 21 13.20 -5.46 17.56
CA LYS A 21 13.29 -4.89 16.21
C LYS A 21 14.42 -5.49 15.38
N LYS A 22 14.53 -6.82 15.40
CA LYS A 22 15.62 -7.54 14.73
C LYS A 22 15.17 -8.86 14.14
N THR A 23 15.91 -9.33 13.14
CA THR A 23 15.72 -10.67 12.58
C THR A 23 16.45 -11.72 13.42
N VAL A 24 15.79 -12.84 13.65
CA VAL A 24 16.31 -14.04 14.33
C VAL A 24 16.24 -15.21 13.37
N VAL A 25 17.37 -15.86 13.13
CA VAL A 25 17.46 -17.02 12.24
C VAL A 25 17.51 -18.30 13.08
N VAL A 26 16.62 -19.23 12.78
CA VAL A 26 16.56 -20.56 13.39
C VAL A 26 17.00 -21.59 12.36
N PRO A 27 18.16 -22.25 12.55
CA PRO A 27 18.65 -23.27 11.63
C PRO A 27 17.66 -24.44 11.46
N LYS A 28 17.69 -25.07 10.29
CA LYS A 28 16.84 -26.23 10.01
C LYS A 28 17.15 -27.37 10.99
N GLY A 29 16.10 -27.91 11.63
CA GLY A 29 16.22 -28.98 12.63
C GLY A 29 16.37 -28.49 14.07
N GLN A 30 16.47 -27.18 14.30
CA GLN A 30 16.39 -26.59 15.62
C GLN A 30 14.97 -26.05 15.85
N GLU A 31 14.32 -26.47 16.92
CA GLU A 31 13.01 -25.93 17.30
C GLU A 31 13.18 -24.50 17.89
N PRO A 32 12.37 -23.53 17.47
CA PRO A 32 12.41 -22.18 18.02
C PRO A 32 12.01 -22.19 19.49
N LYS A 33 12.85 -21.62 20.36
CA LYS A 33 12.58 -21.52 21.82
C LYS A 33 11.63 -20.37 22.19
N PHE A 34 10.78 -19.93 21.26
CA PHE A 34 9.92 -18.77 21.43
C PHE A 34 8.54 -19.04 20.83
N ASP A 35 7.51 -18.39 21.39
CA ASP A 35 6.16 -18.42 20.83
C ASP A 35 6.15 -17.76 19.45
N THR A 36 5.94 -18.59 18.43
CA THR A 36 5.78 -18.14 17.06
C THR A 36 4.30 -17.85 16.84
N SER A 37 3.96 -16.63 16.43
CA SER A 37 2.63 -16.34 15.91
C SER A 37 2.64 -16.72 14.44
N GLU A 38 2.15 -17.91 14.12
CA GLU A 38 1.85 -18.28 12.75
C GLU A 38 0.65 -17.44 12.32
N GLN A 39 0.90 -16.37 11.55
CA GLN A 39 -0.17 -15.75 10.79
C GLN A 39 -0.61 -16.80 9.77
N THR A 40 -1.72 -17.47 10.09
CA THR A 40 -2.35 -18.49 9.27
C THR A 40 -2.46 -17.99 7.84
N ASP A 41 -1.95 -18.80 6.94
CA ASP A 41 -1.62 -18.48 5.56
C ASP A 41 -2.65 -17.60 4.87
N MET A 42 -2.15 -16.57 4.18
CA MET A 42 -2.83 -15.96 3.05
C MET A 42 -2.97 -17.03 1.96
N THR A 43 -3.99 -17.87 2.11
CA THR A 43 -4.52 -18.71 1.05
C THR A 43 -4.96 -17.76 -0.05
N VAL A 44 -4.09 -17.62 -1.05
CA VAL A 44 -4.41 -17.02 -2.34
C VAL A 44 -5.49 -17.91 -2.94
N VAL A 45 -6.76 -17.61 -2.61
CA VAL A 45 -7.91 -18.08 -3.36
C VAL A 45 -7.70 -17.56 -4.76
N SER A 46 -7.50 -18.50 -5.69
CA SER A 46 -7.43 -18.27 -7.13
C SER A 46 -8.54 -17.30 -7.54
N LYS A 47 -8.15 -16.04 -7.72
CA LYS A 47 -9.02 -14.93 -8.10
C LYS A 47 -9.44 -15.14 -9.56
N ALA A 48 -10.54 -15.85 -9.77
CA ALA A 48 -11.25 -15.81 -11.04
C ALA A 48 -11.98 -14.45 -11.10
N ILE A 49 -11.37 -13.49 -11.81
CA ILE A 49 -12.01 -12.22 -12.15
C ILE A 49 -12.86 -12.50 -13.38
N VAL A 50 -14.18 -12.59 -13.20
CA VAL A 50 -15.14 -12.47 -14.30
C VAL A 50 -15.71 -11.05 -14.24
N GLY A 51 -15.96 -10.47 -15.41
CA GLY A 51 -16.17 -9.04 -15.63
C GLY A 51 -17.13 -8.31 -14.69
N ASP A 52 -16.87 -7.01 -14.61
CA ASP A 52 -17.62 -5.94 -13.93
C ASP A 52 -17.90 -6.16 -12.43
N GLY A 53 -16.89 -5.83 -11.62
CA GLY A 53 -17.11 -5.23 -10.31
C GLY A 53 -17.54 -6.10 -9.13
N VAL A 54 -17.95 -7.36 -9.30
CA VAL A 54 -18.52 -8.13 -8.18
C VAL A 54 -17.59 -9.23 -7.66
N LEU A 55 -17.18 -9.12 -6.40
CA LEU A 55 -16.36 -10.10 -5.68
C LEU A 55 -17.27 -10.99 -4.82
N PHE A 56 -17.41 -12.27 -5.18
CA PHE A 56 -18.13 -13.24 -4.34
C PHE A 56 -17.16 -13.92 -3.36
N LYS A 57 -17.42 -13.82 -2.05
CA LYS A 57 -16.82 -14.73 -1.05
C LYS A 57 -17.93 -15.62 -0.48
N SER A 58 -17.78 -16.94 -0.66
CA SER A 58 -18.52 -17.98 0.06
C SER A 58 -20.04 -17.79 0.20
N GLY A 59 -20.71 -17.33 -0.86
CA GLY A 59 -22.17 -17.25 -0.92
C GLY A 59 -22.80 -16.08 -0.15
N GLU A 60 -22.00 -15.10 0.28
CA GLU A 60 -22.50 -13.86 0.88
C GLU A 60 -22.13 -12.67 -0.02
N GLU A 61 -23.16 -11.92 -0.39
CA GLU A 61 -23.07 -10.78 -1.31
C GLU A 61 -22.47 -9.57 -0.58
N ILE A 62 -21.21 -9.25 -0.86
CA ILE A 62 -20.63 -7.98 -0.41
C ILE A 62 -21.08 -6.86 -1.36
N HIS A 63 -22.09 -6.11 -0.94
CA HIS A 63 -22.50 -4.85 -1.57
C HIS A 63 -21.38 -3.83 -1.36
N LEU A 64 -20.55 -3.62 -2.38
CA LEU A 64 -19.77 -2.39 -2.48
C LEU A 64 -20.74 -1.34 -2.99
N SER A 65 -21.43 -0.68 -2.07
CA SER A 65 -22.31 0.44 -2.38
C SER A 65 -21.52 1.51 -3.13
N GLY A 66 -21.87 1.71 -4.40
CA GLY A 66 -21.61 2.96 -5.10
C GLY A 66 -22.25 4.13 -4.34
N GLU A 67 -21.59 5.28 -4.44
CA GLU A 67 -22.00 6.58 -3.90
C GLU A 67 -23.51 6.82 -3.93
N GLU A 68 -24.06 7.28 -2.80
CA GLU A 68 -24.94 8.47 -2.75
C GLU A 68 -24.64 9.24 -1.44
N LEU A 69 -23.99 10.39 -1.57
CA LEU A 69 -23.79 11.36 -0.49
C LEU A 69 -25.08 12.18 -0.30
N ASP A 70 -26.04 11.63 0.43
CA ASP A 70 -27.15 12.41 0.98
C ASP A 70 -26.96 12.54 2.49
N SER A 71 -26.07 13.46 2.90
CA SER A 71 -25.95 13.83 4.31
C SER A 71 -26.90 14.99 4.58
N ASP A 72 -28.07 14.63 5.10
CA ASP A 72 -29.06 15.50 5.68
C ASP A 72 -28.46 16.29 6.85
N GLY A 73 -28.39 17.60 6.65
CA GLY A 73 -27.88 18.54 7.64
C GLY A 73 -28.71 18.54 8.92
N ASN A 74 -28.12 18.01 9.99
CA ASN A 74 -28.41 18.47 11.35
C ASN A 74 -27.30 18.07 12.34
N THR A 75 -26.33 18.95 12.56
CA THR A 75 -25.72 19.11 13.89
C THR A 75 -25.32 20.57 14.05
N ALA A 76 -26.25 21.35 14.62
CA ALA A 76 -25.96 22.66 15.18
C ALA A 76 -25.24 22.48 16.53
N ALA A 77 -23.94 22.78 16.56
CA ALA A 77 -23.22 23.14 17.79
C ALA A 77 -21.88 23.80 17.41
N ASP A 78 -21.94 25.10 17.17
CA ASP A 78 -21.06 26.12 17.78
C ASP A 78 -19.62 25.68 18.13
N PHE A 79 -18.72 25.82 17.17
CA PHE A 79 -17.30 26.09 17.43
C PHE A 79 -16.84 27.19 16.48
N ASP A 80 -17.07 28.43 16.93
CA ASP A 80 -16.32 29.60 16.50
C ASP A 80 -14.84 29.40 16.88
N GLY A 81 -13.98 29.21 15.88
CA GLY A 81 -12.57 28.92 16.11
C GLY A 81 -11.75 28.55 14.87
N GLU A 82 -11.42 29.58 14.09
CA GLU A 82 -10.19 29.73 13.32
C GLU A 82 -9.73 28.64 12.31
N LYS A 83 -9.89 29.01 11.03
CA LYS A 83 -9.18 28.61 9.81
C LYS A 83 -7.75 28.05 10.00
N VAL A 84 -7.54 26.78 9.66
CA VAL A 84 -6.39 26.16 8.94
C VAL A 84 -6.66 24.65 8.94
N THR A 85 -6.80 23.94 7.82
CA THR A 85 -5.79 23.75 6.79
C THR A 85 -6.44 23.59 5.42
N ASP A 86 -5.67 24.02 4.43
CA ASP A 86 -5.89 23.87 3.00
C ASP A 86 -5.83 22.37 2.62
N ASP A 87 -6.89 21.62 2.92
CA ASP A 87 -7.11 20.30 2.33
C ASP A 87 -7.70 20.50 0.94
N GLN A 88 -6.85 21.03 0.05
CA GLN A 88 -7.05 20.94 -1.39
C GLN A 88 -6.84 19.47 -1.77
N PHE A 89 -7.86 18.65 -1.51
CA PHE A 89 -8.06 17.38 -2.19
C PHE A 89 -8.45 17.72 -3.62
N ASP A 90 -7.47 18.08 -4.45
CA ASP A 90 -7.68 18.07 -5.89
C ASP A 90 -7.81 16.60 -6.31
N GLY A 91 -9.03 16.21 -6.67
CA GLY A 91 -9.36 14.88 -7.18
C GLY A 91 -8.74 14.59 -8.56
N THR A 92 -7.51 15.01 -8.80
CA THR A 92 -6.66 14.53 -9.88
C THR A 92 -5.71 13.52 -9.28
N THR A 93 -6.21 12.30 -9.02
CA THR A 93 -5.36 11.14 -8.76
C THR A 93 -4.37 11.05 -9.90
N ASP A 94 -3.15 11.45 -9.58
CA ASP A 94 -2.04 11.59 -10.49
C ASP A 94 -1.76 10.25 -11.17
N GLU A 95 -2.05 10.14 -12.46
CA GLU A 95 -1.75 8.94 -13.26
C GLU A 95 -0.26 8.55 -13.14
N LEU A 96 0.60 9.52 -12.82
CA LEU A 96 2.03 9.34 -12.54
C LEU A 96 2.32 8.70 -11.16
N GLU A 97 1.47 8.91 -10.16
CA GLU A 97 1.63 8.35 -8.81
C GLU A 97 1.35 6.86 -8.72
N ASP A 98 0.72 6.25 -9.72
CA ASP A 98 0.59 4.79 -9.82
C ASP A 98 1.79 4.13 -10.54
N MET A 99 2.53 4.90 -11.33
CA MET A 99 3.67 4.39 -12.11
C MET A 99 4.90 4.10 -11.24
N THR A 100 5.71 3.14 -11.64
CA THR A 100 7.02 2.89 -11.03
C THR A 100 8.05 3.93 -11.50
N ALA A 101 9.14 4.13 -10.74
CA ALA A 101 10.21 5.05 -11.11
C ALA A 101 10.83 4.77 -12.50
N LYS A 102 10.80 3.51 -12.96
CA LYS A 102 11.26 3.14 -14.30
C LYS A 102 10.29 3.62 -15.37
N GLU A 103 8.99 3.44 -15.15
CA GLU A 103 7.93 3.85 -16.06
C GLU A 103 7.85 5.36 -16.15
N LEU A 104 8.00 6.07 -15.03
CA LEU A 104 8.09 7.54 -15.01
C LEU A 104 9.26 8.07 -15.84
N ARG A 105 10.45 7.45 -15.75
CA ARG A 105 11.58 7.82 -16.61
C ARG A 105 11.32 7.54 -18.09
N ALA A 106 10.60 6.47 -18.41
CA ALA A 106 10.22 6.17 -19.78
C ALA A 106 9.17 7.16 -20.31
N TYR A 107 8.21 7.54 -19.47
CA TYR A 107 7.23 8.58 -19.72
C TYR A 107 7.92 9.92 -19.98
N ALA A 108 8.77 10.37 -19.06
CA ALA A 108 9.59 11.58 -19.21
C ALA A 108 10.35 11.59 -20.54
N LYS A 109 11.05 10.50 -20.87
CA LYS A 109 11.79 10.38 -22.13
C LYS A 109 10.88 10.46 -23.37
N LYS A 110 9.69 9.88 -23.32
CA LYS A 110 8.69 9.97 -24.40
C LYS A 110 8.18 11.41 -24.57
N HIS A 111 8.10 12.16 -23.49
CA HIS A 111 7.71 13.57 -23.44
C HIS A 111 8.91 14.53 -23.64
N GLY A 112 10.12 14.01 -23.88
CA GLY A 112 11.32 14.81 -24.14
C GLY A 112 12.01 15.37 -22.90
N ILE A 113 11.65 14.90 -21.70
CA ILE A 113 12.18 15.32 -20.42
C ILE A 113 13.35 14.39 -20.04
N ASP A 114 14.56 14.94 -19.87
CA ASP A 114 15.74 14.19 -19.43
C ASP A 114 15.84 14.22 -17.90
N ILE A 115 15.69 13.05 -17.27
CA ILE A 115 15.77 12.92 -15.81
C ILE A 115 17.18 12.50 -15.41
N PRO A 116 17.93 13.33 -14.67
CA PRO A 116 19.29 13.01 -14.26
C PRO A 116 19.35 11.71 -13.46
N GLY A 117 20.35 10.86 -13.71
CA GLY A 117 20.52 9.59 -12.99
C GLY A 117 20.76 9.73 -11.47
N ALA A 118 21.09 10.95 -11.01
CA ALA A 118 21.15 11.30 -9.59
C ALA A 118 19.77 11.29 -8.92
N VAL A 119 18.70 11.62 -9.66
CA VAL A 119 17.33 11.62 -9.17
C VAL A 119 16.80 10.19 -9.16
N ARG A 120 16.64 9.63 -7.97
CA ARG A 120 16.21 8.23 -7.76
C ARG A 120 14.87 8.09 -7.05
N ALA A 121 14.45 9.12 -6.32
CA ALA A 121 13.18 9.11 -5.61
C ALA A 121 12.02 9.26 -6.60
N LYS A 122 10.96 8.48 -6.42
CA LYS A 122 9.77 8.53 -7.27
C LYS A 122 9.13 9.92 -7.23
N GLY A 123 8.96 10.51 -6.05
CA GLY A 123 8.38 11.85 -5.89
C GLY A 123 9.14 12.91 -6.67
N ASP A 124 10.48 12.94 -6.56
CA ASP A 124 11.31 13.89 -7.32
C ASP A 124 11.15 13.70 -8.84
N ILE A 125 11.12 12.45 -9.31
CA ILE A 125 10.90 12.13 -10.74
C ILE A 125 9.54 12.66 -11.21
N ILE A 126 8.48 12.46 -10.42
CA ILE A 126 7.13 12.96 -10.72
C ILE A 126 7.12 14.49 -10.75
N HIS A 127 7.76 15.13 -9.76
CA HIS A 127 7.85 16.58 -9.69
C HIS A 127 8.56 17.16 -10.92
N LEU A 128 9.69 16.56 -11.34
CA LEU A 128 10.40 16.96 -12.56
C LEU A 128 9.54 16.80 -13.83
N ILE A 129 8.66 15.80 -13.88
CA ILE A 129 7.75 15.59 -15.02
C ILE A 129 6.67 16.67 -15.03
N ARG A 130 6.02 16.93 -13.88
CA ARG A 130 4.98 17.97 -13.76
C ARG A 130 5.52 19.38 -13.98
N GLU A 131 6.76 19.66 -13.59
CA GLU A 131 7.39 20.97 -13.81
C GLU A 131 7.70 21.22 -15.29
N ALA A 132 7.86 20.16 -16.09
CA ALA A 132 8.27 20.23 -17.48
C ALA A 132 7.11 20.02 -18.49
N GLU A 133 5.89 19.78 -18.00
CA GLU A 133 4.64 19.73 -18.79
C GLU A 133 4.09 21.13 -19.07
#